data_AF-A0A2A5KVB2-F1
#
_entry.id   AF-A0A2A5KVB2-F1
#
_cell.length_a   1.000
_cell.length_b   1.000
_cell.length_c   1.000
_cell.angle_alpha   90.00
_cell.angle_beta   90.00
_cell.angle_gamma   90.00
#
_symmetry.space_group_name_H-M   'P 1'
#
loop_
_entity.id
_entity.type
_entity.pdbx_description
1 polymer ?
#
loop_
_entity_poly.entity_id
_entity_poly.type
_entity_poly.pdbx_seq_one_letter_code
_entity_poly.pdbx_strand_id
1 'polypeptide(L)' 'MALRHVLEGEKHIADQIALIERLRLMGLPTEDAADLLERFHLLQAQHEEHLRRISDECELGLRDKQGHLLPPEAAMRR' A
#
# COMPACT_ATOMS: atom_id res chain seq x y z
N MET A 1 -10.31 -4.22 1.39
CA MET A 1 -9.09 -5.05 1.36
C MET A 1 -7.86 -4.21 1.03
N ALA A 2 -7.82 -3.50 -0.10
CA ALA A 2 -6.68 -2.66 -0.48
C ALA A 2 -6.29 -1.57 0.56
N LEU A 3 -7.26 -0.80 1.08
CA LEU A 3 -6.99 0.25 2.07
C LEU A 3 -6.35 -0.29 3.36
N ARG A 4 -6.80 -1.46 3.84
CA ARG A 4 -6.25 -2.08 5.04
C ARG A 4 -4.79 -2.47 4.84
N HIS A 5 -4.47 -3.06 3.69
CA HIS A 5 -3.10 -3.45 3.37
C HIS A 5 -2.14 -2.26 3.26
N VAL A 6 -2.61 -1.13 2.71
CA VAL A 6 -1.83 0.12 2.68
C VAL A 6 -1.52 0.58 4.10
N LEU A 7 -2.53 0.68 4.98
CA LEU A 7 -2.33 1.13 6.36
C LEU A 7 -1.46 0.17 7.20
N GLU A 8 -1.64 -1.14 7.02
CA GLU A 8 -0.79 -2.14 7.68
C GLU A 8 0.66 -2.05 7.20
N GLY A 9 0.87 -1.82 5.89
CA GLY A 9 2.19 -1.63 5.30
C GLY A 9 2.90 -0.37 5.81
N GLU A 10 2.19 0.77 5.90
CA GLU A 10 2.72 2.01 6.48
C GLU A 10 3.21 1.80 7.91
N LYS A 11 2.39 1.14 8.74
CA LYS A 11 2.74 0.83 10.12
C LYS A 11 3.99 -0.07 10.18
N HIS A 12 4.02 -1.15 9.41
CA HIS A 12 5.17 -2.06 9.42
C HIS A 12 6.45 -1.37 8.96
N ILE A 13 6.39 -0.51 7.94
CA ILE A 13 7.55 0.27 7.48
C ILE A 13 8.05 1.19 8.60
N ALA A 14 7.16 1.90 9.28
CA ALA A 14 7.53 2.77 10.40
C ALA A 14 8.20 1.98 11.55
N ASP A 15 7.66 0.81 11.90
CA ASP A 15 8.22 -0.07 12.93
C ASP A 15 9.62 -0.59 12.51
N GLN A 16 9.81 -0.95 11.24
CA GLN A 16 11.10 -1.40 10.71
C GLN A 16 12.14 -0.28 10.68
N ILE A 17 11.77 0.95 10.30
CA ILE A 17 12.64 2.12 10.37
C ILE A 17 13.14 2.32 11.80
N ALA A 18 12.24 2.34 12.78
CA ALA A 18 12.58 2.54 14.17
C ALA A 18 13.51 1.43 14.71
N LEU A 19 13.27 0.18 14.32
CA LEU A 19 14.12 -0.94 14.69
C LEU A 19 15.52 -0.83 14.09
N ILE A 20 15.62 -0.57 12.78
CA ILE A 20 16.89 -0.42 12.06
C ILE A 20 17.71 0.73 12.66
N GLU A 21 17.08 1.87 12.93
CA GLU A 21 17.78 3.01 13.53
C GLU A 21 18.30 2.67 14.93
N ARG A 22 17.50 1.98 15.76
CA ARG A 22 17.92 1.54 17.08
C ARG A 22 19.12 0.57 17.01
N LEU A 23 19.09 -0.40 16.09
CA LEU A 23 20.19 -1.35 15.89
C LEU A 23 21.47 -0.63 15.42
N ARG A 24 21.32 0.31 14.47
CA ARG A 24 22.42 1.14 13.97
C ARG A 24 23.10 1.94 15.09
N LEU A 25 22.30 2.54 15.99
CA LEU A 25 22.82 3.28 17.15
C LEU A 25 23.59 2.39 18.14
N MET A 26 23.31 1.10 18.17
CA MET A 26 24.06 0.12 18.97
C MET A 26 25.32 -0.40 18.25
N GLY A 27 25.62 0.10 17.04
CA GLY A 27 26.75 -0.37 16.22
C GLY A 27 26.55 -1.77 15.67
N LEU A 28 25.31 -2.26 15.60
CA LEU A 28 24.99 -3.54 15.00
C LEU A 28 24.86 -3.40 13.49
N PRO A 29 25.20 -4.45 12.72
CA PRO A 29 25.03 -4.44 11.26
C PRO A 29 23.55 -4.34 10.89
N THR A 30 23.23 -3.44 9.96
CA THR A 30 21.86 -3.17 9.50
C THR A 30 21.74 -2.98 7.99
N GLU A 31 22.82 -3.20 7.25
CA GLU A 31 22.91 -2.95 5.81
C GLU A 31 21.86 -3.77 5.04
N ASP A 32 21.81 -5.09 5.26
CA ASP A 32 20.83 -5.97 4.62
C ASP A 32 19.37 -5.61 5.00
N ALA A 33 19.18 -5.13 6.23
CA ALA A 33 17.86 -4.73 6.71
C ALA A 33 17.40 -3.41 6.06
N ALA A 34 18.33 -2.48 5.83
CA ALA A 34 18.07 -1.24 5.11
C ALA A 34 17.74 -1.51 3.63
N ASP A 35 18.50 -2.39 2.98
CA ASP A 35 18.24 -2.81 1.59
C ASP A 35 16.86 -3.49 1.45
N LEU A 36 16.47 -4.30 2.44
CA LEU A 36 15.14 -4.91 2.47
C LEU A 36 14.03 -3.87 2.72
N LEU A 37 14.28 -2.88 3.58
CA LEU A 37 13.34 -1.79 3.86
C LEU A 37 13.07 -0.96 2.60
N GLU A 38 14.07 -0.70 1.75
CA GLU A 38 13.86 -0.03 0.46
C GLU A 38 12.88 -0.81 -0.44
N ARG A 39 12.97 -2.14 -0.45
CA ARG A 39 12.02 -2.99 -1.20
C ARG A 39 10.61 -2.90 -0.64
N PHE A 40 10.46 -2.80 0.68
CA PHE A 40 9.15 -2.59 1.30
C PHE A 40 8.55 -1.23 0.94
N HIS A 41 9.35 -0.17 0.89
CA HIS A 41 8.89 1.13 0.40
C HIS A 41 8.39 1.07 -1.05
N LEU A 42 9.12 0.37 -1.93
CA LEU A 42 8.69 0.20 -3.32
C LEU A 42 7.35 -0.56 -3.41
N LEU A 43 7.22 -1.65 -2.66
CA LEU A 43 5.99 -2.44 -2.63
C LEU A 43 4.80 -1.63 -2.06
N GLN A 44 5.04 -0.82 -1.04
CA GLN A 44 4.04 0.07 -0.46
C GLN A 44 3.52 1.09 -1.49
N ALA A 45 4.42 1.71 -2.26
CA ALA A 45 4.04 2.63 -3.33
C ALA A 45 3.17 1.94 -4.40
N GLN A 46 3.45 0.67 -4.74
CA GLN A 46 2.61 -0.11 -5.66
C GLN A 46 1.20 -0.37 -5.08
N HIS A 47 1.10 -0.63 -3.78
CA HIS A 47 -0.19 -0.80 -3.11
C HIS A 47 -1.00 0.50 -3.07
N GLU A 48 -0.36 1.64 -2.79
CA GLU A 48 -1.00 2.95 -2.81
C GLU A 48 -1.50 3.32 -4.21
N GLU A 49 -0.69 3.06 -5.24
CA GLU A 49 -1.11 3.28 -6.63
C GLU A 49 -2.31 2.40 -7.00
N HIS A 50 -2.29 1.14 -6.60
CA HIS A 50 -3.41 0.23 -6.84
C HIS A 50 -4.69 0.70 -6.13
N LEU A 51 -4.57 1.15 -4.88
CA LEU A 51 -5.70 1.72 -4.14
C LEU A 51 -6.27 2.96 -4.83
N ARG A 52 -5.41 3.86 -5.33
CA ARG A 52 -5.84 5.04 -6.08
C ARG A 52 -6.63 4.65 -7.32
N ARG A 53 -6.11 3.71 -8.14
CA ARG A 53 -6.83 3.23 -9.33
C ARG A 53 -8.20 2.64 -8.98
N ILE A 54 -8.30 1.85 -7.91
CA ILE A 54 -9.60 1.32 -7.46
C ILE A 54 -10.54 2.46 -7.05
N SER A 55 -10.03 3.46 -6.33
CA SER A 55 -10.83 4.62 -5.92
C SER A 55 -11.37 5.38 -7.13
N ASP A 56 -10.52 5.67 -8.11
CA ASP A 56 -10.90 6.36 -9.34
C ASP A 56 -11.97 5.56 -10.12
N GLU A 57 -11.79 4.24 -10.23
CA GLU A 57 -12.76 3.35 -10.90
C GLU A 57 -14.11 3.28 -10.15
N CYS A 58 -14.11 3.37 -8.83
CA CYS A 58 -15.34 3.48 -8.03
C CYS A 58 -16.05 4.83 -8.23
N GLU A 59 -15.31 5.95 -8.28
CA GLU A 59 -15.86 7.28 -8.53
C GLU A 59 -16.49 7.39 -9.92
N LEU A 60 -15.85 6.76 -10.91
CA LEU A 60 -16.37 6.64 -12.28
C LEU A 60 -17.58 5.70 -12.40
N GLY A 61 -17.98 5.02 -11.32
CA GLY A 61 -19.09 4.08 -11.32
C GLY A 61 -18.80 2.77 -12.09
N LEU A 62 -17.53 2.48 -12.35
CA LEU A 62 -17.08 1.23 -12.97
C LEU A 62 -16.98 0.10 -11.94
N ARG A 63 -16.88 0.44 -10.66
CA ARG A 63 -16.86 -0.50 -9.55
C ARG A 63 -17.85 -0.15 -8.45
N ASP A 64 -18.31 -1.18 -7.74
CA ASP A 64 -19.08 -1.00 -6.52
C ASP A 64 -18.19 -0.50 -5.35
N LYS A 65 -18.80 -0.15 -4.22
CA LYS A 65 -18.08 0.32 -3.02
C LYS A 65 -17.15 -0.73 -2.41
N GLN A 66 -17.24 -1.98 -2.85
CA GLN A 66 -16.42 -3.10 -2.43
C GLN A 66 -15.25 -3.35 -3.40
N GLY A 67 -15.22 -2.69 -4.56
CA GLY A 67 -14.20 -2.81 -5.59
C GLY A 67 -14.49 -3.88 -6.66
N HIS A 68 -15.71 -4.42 -6.74
CA HIS A 68 -16.09 -5.32 -7.82
C HIS A 68 -16.46 -4.53 -9.07
N LEU A 69 -16.03 -5.01 -10.24
CA LEU A 69 -16.43 -4.46 -11.53
C LEU A 69 -17.94 -4.56 -11.72
N LEU A 70 -18.58 -3.42 -11.98
CA LEU A 70 -19.99 -3.36 -12.32
C LEU A 70 -20.19 -3.74 -13.79
N PRO A 71 -21.24 -4.51 -14.12
CA PRO A 71 -21.54 -4.85 -15.50
C PRO A 71 -21.84 -3.57 -16.32
N PRO A 72 -21.50 -3.54 -17.63
CA PRO A 72 -21.62 -2.35 -18.49
C PRO A 72 -23.02 -1.71 -18.49
N GLU A 73 -24.06 -2.53 -18.33
CA GLU A 73 -25.47 -2.11 -18.33
C GLU A 73 -25.86 -1.27 -17.10
N ALA A 74 -25.12 -1.39 -15.99
CA ALA A 74 -25.33 -0.63 -14.77
C ALA A 74 -24.63 0.75 -14.80
N ALA A 75 -23.57 0.90 -15.61
CA ALA A 75 -22.79 2.13 -15.72
C ALA A 75 -23.48 3.22 -16.59
N MET A 76 -24.38 2.83 -17.50
CA MET A 76 -25.05 3.75 -18.45
C MET A 76 -26.36 4.40 -17.95
N ARG A 77 -26.84 4.10 -16.74
CA ARG A 77 -28.15 4.60 -16.23
C ARG A 77 -28.06 5.80 -15.28
N ARG A 78 -27.03 6.64 -15.37
CA ARG A 78 -26.92 7.88 -14.59
C ARG A 78 -26.84 9.11 -15.46
#